data_AF-A0A2V6CHR5-F1
#
_entry.id   AF-A0A2V6CHR5-F1
#
_cell.length_a   1.000
_cell.length_b   1.000
_cell.length_c   1.000
_cell.angle_alpha   90.00
_cell.angle_beta   90.00
_cell.angle_gamma   90.00
#
_symmetry.space_group_name_H-M   'P 1'
#
loop_
_entity.id
_entity.type
_entity.pdbx_description
1 polymer ?
#
loop_
_entity_poly.entity_id
_entity_poly.type
_entity_poly.pdbx_seq_one_letter_code
_entity_poly.pdbx_strand_id
1 'polypeptide(L)'
;MRRKSSSWSVQGALSESQIYRDFERAFTRGTGLPLSLHAPEMLNVVKYARRKENPFCALMAKTNTSCAACYALQQKLEQEAQLQPKTLKCCAGLCETAVPVRVGDKLIAFLQTG
;
A
#
# COMPACT_ATOMS: atom_id res chain seq x y z
N MET A 1 -14.79 -33.49 -4.78
CA MET A 1 -15.54 -32.26 -5.12
C MET A 1 -15.36 -31.24 -4.00
N ARG A 2 -14.42 -30.30 -4.14
CA ARG A 2 -14.28 -29.16 -3.21
C ARG A 2 -15.05 -27.98 -3.80
N ARG A 3 -16.11 -27.54 -3.08
CA ARG A 3 -16.85 -26.32 -3.37
C ARG A 3 -15.87 -25.12 -3.30
N LYS A 4 -15.50 -24.54 -4.43
CA LYS A 4 -14.75 -23.26 -4.46
C LYS A 4 -15.71 -22.16 -4.04
N SER A 5 -15.47 -21.55 -2.88
CA SER A 5 -16.16 -20.31 -2.53
C SER A 5 -15.74 -19.24 -3.54
N SER A 6 -16.75 -18.58 -4.09
CA SER A 6 -16.64 -17.44 -4.99
C SER A 6 -16.09 -16.22 -4.23
N SER A 7 -14.87 -15.77 -4.54
CA SER A 7 -14.49 -14.35 -4.58
C SER A 7 -13.05 -14.21 -5.10
N TRP A 8 -12.87 -14.22 -6.43
CA TRP A 8 -11.63 -13.76 -7.04
C TRP A 8 -11.74 -12.24 -7.21
N SER A 9 -10.96 -11.45 -6.48
CA SER A 9 -10.93 -9.99 -6.66
C SER A 9 -9.95 -9.59 -7.77
N VAL A 10 -10.27 -8.54 -8.53
CA VAL A 10 -9.37 -8.00 -9.56
C VAL A 10 -8.04 -7.55 -8.93
N GLN A 11 -8.10 -6.98 -7.72
CA GLN A 11 -6.91 -6.62 -6.94
C GLN A 11 -6.04 -7.84 -6.61
N GLY A 12 -6.65 -8.96 -6.18
CA GLY A 12 -5.93 -10.20 -5.91
C GLY A 12 -5.21 -10.71 -7.15
N ALA A 13 -5.94 -10.78 -8.27
CA ALA A 13 -5.38 -11.13 -9.58
C ALA A 13 -4.17 -10.26 -9.96
N LEU A 14 -4.31 -8.95 -9.79
CA LEU A 14 -3.28 -7.97 -10.12
C LEU A 14 -2.06 -8.14 -9.20
N SER A 15 -2.26 -8.33 -7.89
CA SER A 15 -1.19 -8.54 -6.93
C SER A 15 -0.37 -9.82 -7.18
N GLU A 16 -1.00 -10.85 -7.73
CA GLU A 16 -0.34 -12.10 -8.05
C GLU A 16 0.33 -12.09 -9.44
N SER A 17 -0.07 -11.15 -10.30
CA SER A 17 0.38 -11.06 -11.68
C SER A 17 1.88 -10.77 -11.84
N GLN A 18 2.45 -11.28 -12.93
CA GLN A 18 3.85 -11.04 -13.26
C GLN A 18 4.12 -9.56 -13.51
N ILE A 19 3.19 -8.84 -14.15
CA ILE A 19 3.33 -7.42 -14.45
C ILE A 19 3.48 -6.57 -13.19
N TYR A 20 2.69 -6.84 -12.13
CA TYR A 20 2.84 -6.14 -10.86
C TYR A 20 4.19 -6.47 -10.20
N ARG A 21 4.57 -7.75 -10.15
CA ARG A 21 5.83 -8.19 -9.53
C ARG A 21 7.06 -7.60 -10.22
N ASP A 22 7.01 -7.47 -11.54
CA ASP A 22 8.09 -6.83 -12.32
C ASP A 22 8.11 -5.32 -12.09
N PHE A 23 6.95 -4.67 -12.05
CA PHE A 23 6.84 -3.25 -11.73
C PHE A 23 7.36 -2.93 -10.32
N GLU A 24 6.92 -3.68 -9.29
CA GLU A 24 7.38 -3.52 -7.91
C GLU A 24 8.91 -3.67 -7.81
N ARG A 25 9.47 -4.68 -8.49
CA ARG A 25 10.92 -4.91 -8.52
C ARG A 25 11.66 -3.78 -9.22
N ALA A 26 11.17 -3.33 -10.38
CA ALA A 26 11.78 -2.25 -11.14
C ALA A 26 11.72 -0.92 -10.39
N PHE A 27 10.56 -0.59 -9.81
CA PHE A 27 10.35 0.58 -8.98
C PHE A 27 11.32 0.56 -7.79
N THR A 28 11.32 -0.51 -7.01
CA THR A 28 12.18 -0.65 -5.82
C THR A 28 13.67 -0.55 -6.17
N ARG A 29 14.08 -1.12 -7.30
CA ARG A 29 15.46 -1.02 -7.79
C ARG A 29 15.81 0.39 -8.26
N GLY A 30 14.89 1.08 -8.93
CA GLY A 30 15.11 2.40 -9.51
C GLY A 30 15.05 3.55 -8.50
N THR A 31 14.15 3.47 -7.52
CA THR A 31 13.93 4.56 -6.54
C THR A 31 14.58 4.28 -5.20
N GLY A 32 14.84 3.01 -4.88
CA GLY A 32 15.25 2.57 -3.54
C GLY A 32 14.11 2.54 -2.52
N LEU A 33 12.88 2.92 -2.90
CA LEU A 33 11.70 2.96 -2.06
C LEU A 33 10.87 1.68 -2.19
N PRO A 34 10.17 1.25 -1.13
CA PRO A 34 9.27 0.11 -1.22
C PRO A 34 7.98 0.48 -1.97
N LEU A 35 7.31 -0.51 -2.54
CA LEU A 35 6.01 -0.35 -3.18
C LEU A 35 5.09 -1.46 -2.68
N SER A 36 3.83 -1.12 -2.41
CA SER A 36 2.79 -2.06 -2.00
C SER A 36 1.54 -1.86 -2.85
N LEU A 37 0.88 -2.95 -3.25
CA LEU A 37 -0.46 -2.93 -3.83
C LEU A 37 -1.46 -3.52 -2.84
N HIS A 38 -2.47 -2.75 -2.47
CA HIS A 38 -3.42 -3.16 -1.46
C HIS A 38 -4.85 -2.73 -1.82
N ALA A 39 -5.84 -3.50 -1.34
CA ALA A 39 -7.24 -3.16 -1.54
C ALA A 39 -7.61 -1.88 -0.77
N PRO A 40 -8.60 -1.09 -1.23
CA PRO A 40 -9.12 0.04 -0.45
C PRO A 40 -9.69 -0.41 0.88
N GLU A 41 -9.78 0.51 1.85
CA GLU A 41 -10.45 0.28 3.14
C GLU A 41 -9.81 -0.83 3.98
N MET A 42 -8.48 -0.95 3.93
CA MET A 42 -7.79 -1.92 4.79
C MET A 42 -7.98 -1.61 6.27
N LEU A 43 -8.30 -2.65 7.03
CA LEU A 43 -8.41 -2.60 8.50
C LEU A 43 -7.04 -2.54 9.21
N ASN A 44 -5.94 -2.65 8.46
CA ASN A 44 -4.58 -2.74 9.00
C ASN A 44 -3.65 -1.77 8.29
N VAL A 45 -2.60 -1.34 9.00
CA VAL A 45 -1.50 -0.55 8.44
C VAL A 45 -0.87 -1.29 7.26
N VAL A 46 -0.64 -0.57 6.17
CA VAL A 46 0.19 -1.03 5.05
C VAL A 46 1.60 -1.22 5.59
N LYS A 47 2.01 -2.48 5.70
CA LYS A 47 3.37 -2.87 6.05
C LYS A 47 4.10 -3.19 4.77
N TYR A 48 5.11 -2.39 4.44
CA TYR A 48 6.04 -2.79 3.42
C TYR A 48 6.70 -4.09 3.83
N ALA A 49 6.70 -5.09 2.94
CA ALA A 49 7.51 -6.28 3.17
C ALA A 49 8.94 -5.79 3.46
N ARG A 50 9.59 -6.33 4.50
CA ARG A 50 10.82 -5.83 5.17
C ARG A 50 12.02 -5.44 4.26
N ARG A 51 11.94 -5.65 2.95
CA ARG A 51 12.91 -5.16 1.98
C ARG A 51 12.65 -3.67 1.72
N LYS A 52 13.61 -2.83 2.10
CA LYS A 52 13.65 -1.38 1.83
C LYS A 52 12.64 -0.51 2.59
N GLU A 53 11.98 -1.04 3.62
CA GLU A 53 11.24 -0.20 4.58
C GLU A 53 12.17 0.80 5.27
N ASN A 54 11.68 2.02 5.52
CA ASN A 54 12.40 3.03 6.27
C ASN A 54 12.74 2.53 7.69
N PRO A 55 13.99 2.66 8.18
CA PRO A 55 14.38 2.19 9.52
C PRO A 55 13.54 2.76 10.67
N PHE A 56 13.07 4.01 10.54
CA PHE A 56 12.15 4.61 11.50
C PHE A 56 10.81 3.86 11.50
N CYS A 57 10.21 3.64 10.33
CA CYS A 57 8.97 2.88 10.19
C CYS A 57 9.11 1.45 10.74
N ALA A 58 10.22 0.77 10.42
CA ALA A 58 10.54 -0.56 10.91
C ALA A 58 10.72 -0.61 12.44
N LEU A 59 11.30 0.44 13.04
CA LEU A 59 11.41 0.57 14.50
C LEU A 59 10.03 0.75 15.14
N MET A 60 9.23 1.67 14.59
CA MET A 60 7.86 1.94 15.07
C MET A 60 6.94 0.72 14.91
N ALA A 61 7.18 -0.14 13.91
CA ALA A 61 6.43 -1.37 13.71
C ALA A 61 6.74 -2.47 14.73
N LYS A 62 7.89 -2.41 15.43
CA LYS A 62 8.30 -3.39 16.45
C LYS A 62 7.72 -3.10 17.84
N THR A 63 7.32 -1.86 18.10
CA THR A 63 6.60 -1.52 19.32
C THR A 63 5.14 -1.96 19.16
N ASN A 64 4.54 -2.64 20.16
CA ASN A 64 3.14 -3.10 20.10
C ASN A 64 2.12 -1.98 19.84
N THR A 65 2.54 -0.73 20.03
CA THR A 65 1.92 0.50 19.53
C THR A 65 2.42 0.84 18.13
N SER A 66 2.25 -0.05 17.14
CA SER A 66 2.34 0.38 15.73
C SER A 66 1.36 1.54 15.58
N CYS A 67 1.91 2.73 15.37
CA CYS A 67 1.30 3.95 15.91
C CYS A 67 -0.10 4.16 15.34
N ALA A 68 -1.08 4.41 16.20
CA ALA A 68 -2.39 4.93 15.78
C ALA A 68 -2.23 6.12 14.81
N ALA A 69 -1.14 6.90 14.92
CA ALA A 69 -0.80 7.96 13.99
C ALA A 69 -0.36 7.46 12.59
N CYS A 70 0.39 6.35 12.48
CA CYS A 70 0.74 5.76 11.19
C CYS A 70 -0.52 5.24 10.48
N TYR A 71 -1.39 4.55 11.22
CA TYR A 71 -2.66 4.10 10.68
C TYR A 71 -3.57 5.27 10.28
N ALA A 72 -3.73 6.27 11.15
CA ALA A 72 -4.53 7.45 10.85
C ALA A 72 -4.02 8.24 9.64
N LEU A 73 -2.69 8.33 9.48
CA LEU A 73 -2.09 8.93 8.29
C LEU A 73 -2.44 8.16 7.03
N GLN A 74 -2.31 6.82 7.04
CA GLN A 74 -2.63 6.00 5.87
C GLN A 74 -4.12 6.02 5.54
N GLN A 75 -5.01 6.01 6.55
CA GLN A 75 -6.44 6.20 6.32
C GLN A 75 -6.76 7.55 5.69
N LYS A 76 -6.19 8.63 6.23
CA LYS A 76 -6.36 9.98 5.67
C LYS A 76 -5.82 10.05 4.24
N LEU A 77 -4.67 9.43 4.00
CA LEU A 77 -4.06 9.37 2.69
C LEU A 77 -4.96 8.68 1.67
N GLU A 78 -5.53 7.52 1.99
CA GLU A 78 -6.47 6.82 1.12
C GLU A 78 -7.74 7.64 0.87
N GLN A 79 -8.28 8.29 1.91
CA GLN A 79 -9.44 9.19 1.78
C GLN A 79 -9.18 10.35 0.81
N GLU A 80 -7.96 10.90 0.79
CA GLU A 80 -7.60 11.99 -0.12
C GLU A 80 -7.19 11.50 -1.52
N ALA A 81 -6.68 10.27 -1.64
CA ALA A 81 -6.12 9.70 -2.87
C ALA A 81 -7.15 9.06 -3.82
N GLN A 82 -8.45 9.22 -3.56
CA GLN A 82 -9.52 8.47 -4.25
C GLN A 82 -9.51 8.59 -5.79
N LEU A 83 -9.19 9.78 -6.30
CA LEU A 83 -9.21 10.08 -7.75
C LEU A 83 -7.84 10.36 -8.34
N GLN A 84 -6.90 10.84 -7.53
CA GLN A 84 -5.57 11.25 -7.97
C GLN A 84 -4.54 10.89 -6.90
N PRO A 85 -3.25 10.74 -7.29
CA PRO A 85 -2.19 10.55 -6.32
C PRO A 85 -2.20 11.61 -5.21
N LYS A 86 -1.92 11.18 -3.98
CA LYS A 86 -1.67 12.07 -2.85
C LYS A 86 -0.41 11.67 -2.13
N THR A 87 0.24 12.67 -1.56
CA THR A 87 1.39 12.50 -0.67
C THR A 87 1.12 13.28 0.61
N LEU A 88 1.22 12.62 1.75
CA LEU A 88 1.14 13.25 3.06
C LEU A 88 2.45 13.08 3.82
N LYS A 89 2.71 13.96 4.79
CA LYS A 89 3.83 13.83 5.72
C LYS A 89 3.34 13.27 7.05
N CYS A 90 4.07 12.30 7.60
CA CYS A 90 3.82 11.80 8.95
C CYS A 90 4.33 12.77 10.02
N CYS A 91 4.03 12.49 11.29
CA CYS A 91 4.52 13.31 12.42
C CYS A 91 6.05 13.35 12.56
N ALA A 92 6.76 12.39 11.97
CA ALA A 92 8.22 12.36 11.90
C ALA A 92 8.78 13.05 10.64
N GLY A 93 7.94 13.69 9.83
CA GLY A 93 8.33 14.42 8.62
C GLY A 93 8.61 13.56 7.39
N LEU A 94 8.42 12.23 7.48
CA LEU A 94 8.55 11.31 6.33
C LEU A 94 7.32 11.40 5.42
N CYS A 95 7.52 11.20 4.13
CA CYS A 95 6.46 11.25 3.12
C CYS A 95 5.86 9.86 2.88
N GLU A 96 4.55 9.81 2.70
CA GLU A 96 3.80 8.61 2.33
C GLU A 96 2.90 8.97 1.15
N THR A 97 2.90 8.15 0.10
CA THR A 97 2.18 8.42 -1.15
C THR A 97 1.26 7.27 -1.50
N ALA A 98 0.01 7.56 -1.86
CA ALA A 98 -0.93 6.61 -2.41
C ALA A 98 -1.38 7.04 -3.80
N VAL A 99 -1.41 6.09 -4.73
CA VAL A 99 -1.85 6.24 -6.12
C VAL A 99 -3.07 5.33 -6.34
N PRO A 100 -4.24 5.86 -6.70
CA PRO A 100 -5.42 5.03 -6.94
C PRO A 100 -5.25 4.20 -8.21
N VAL A 101 -5.47 2.89 -8.10
CA VAL A 101 -5.55 1.97 -9.24
C VAL A 101 -7.03 1.75 -9.55
N ARG A 102 -7.44 2.12 -10.77
CA ARG A 102 -8.85 2.15 -11.18
C ARG A 102 -9.07 1.34 -12.45
N VAL A 103 -10.26 0.74 -12.57
CA VAL A 103 -10.77 0.17 -13.82
C VAL A 103 -12.06 0.92 -14.16
N GLY A 104 -11.99 1.78 -15.17
CA GLY A 104 -13.01 2.81 -15.39
C GLY A 104 -13.17 3.68 -14.14
N ASP A 105 -14.40 3.80 -13.64
CA ASP A 105 -14.71 4.60 -12.45
C ASP A 105 -14.59 3.84 -11.13
N LYS A 106 -14.17 2.57 -11.17
CA LYS A 106 -14.05 1.75 -9.97
C LYS A 106 -12.62 1.78 -9.43
N LEU A 107 -12.45 2.30 -8.22
CA LEU A 107 -11.23 2.10 -7.43
C LEU A 107 -11.12 0.62 -7.05
N ILE A 108 -10.04 -0.04 -7.46
CA ILE A 108 -9.81 -1.47 -7.19
C ILE A 108 -8.69 -1.71 -6.19
N ALA A 109 -7.74 -0.78 -6.08
CA ALA A 109 -6.58 -0.88 -5.21
C ALA A 109 -5.89 0.49 -5.07
N PHE A 110 -4.94 0.58 -4.16
CA PHE A 110 -3.93 1.63 -4.13
C PHE A 110 -2.55 1.03 -4.35
N LEU A 111 -1.71 1.75 -5.09
CA LEU A 111 -0.26 1.58 -5.03
C LEU A 111 0.26 2.57 -3.99
N GLN A 112 1.01 2.09 -3.01
CA GLN A 112 1.50 2.91 -1.91
C GLN A 112 3.03 2.83 -1.78
N THR A 113 3.68 3.96 -1.49
CA THR A 113 5.14 4.07 -1.30
C THR A 113 5.49 5.19 -0.31
N GLY A 114 6.54 5.01 0.49
CA GLY A 114 7.00 5.95 1.52
C GLY A 114 8.17 5.44 2.34
#